data_AF-A0A381IAZ4-F1
#
_entry.id   AF-A0A381IAZ4-F1
#
_cell.length_a   1.000
_cell.length_b   1.000
_cell.length_c   1.000
_cell.angle_alpha   90.00
_cell.angle_beta   90.00
_cell.angle_gamma   90.00
#
_symmetry.space_group_name_H-M   'P 1'
#
loop_
_entity.id
_entity.type
_entity.pdbx_description
1 polymer ?
#
loop_
_entity_poly.entity_id
_entity_poly.type
_entity_poly.pdbx_seq_one_letter_code
_entity_poly.pdbx_strand_id
1 'polypeptide(L)'
;MEDLTRYRNEIDNIDKELIQLFEKRMNTVLEIARHKMKNNTTILQKDREEKVLSRAVDNLDNKAYSQETVQFFNSIMEISRGLQKRLIDNDGEQKIEFGLDSSNKNFDLSNVNKYKSLKDELNKKNILVGFPGKSGSFTEEALNKFFNKKISKNNLKNLKMFS
;
A
#
# COMPACT_ATOMS: atom_id res chain seq x y z
N MET A 1 32.44 -20.06 7.03
CA MET A 1 32.17 -19.20 5.84
C MET A 1 31.14 -19.84 4.91
N GLU A 2 31.12 -21.18 4.80
CA GLU A 2 30.18 -21.95 3.96
C GLU A 2 28.71 -21.85 4.42
N ASP A 3 28.47 -21.76 5.73
CA ASP A 3 27.11 -21.70 6.29
C ASP A 3 26.35 -20.41 5.91
N LEU A 4 27.02 -19.26 5.91
CA LEU A 4 26.38 -17.98 5.61
C LEU A 4 25.95 -17.89 4.14
N THR A 5 26.78 -18.40 3.23
CA THR A 5 26.46 -18.45 1.80
C THR A 5 25.28 -19.39 1.55
N ARG A 6 25.21 -20.52 2.27
CA ARG A 6 24.07 -21.44 2.17
C ARG A 6 22.76 -20.78 2.60
N TYR A 7 22.74 -20.11 3.75
CA TYR A 7 21.53 -19.40 4.21
C TYR A 7 21.09 -18.30 3.25
N ARG A 8 22.03 -17.58 2.63
CA ARG A 8 21.71 -16.56 1.61
C ARG A 8 21.09 -17.18 0.36
N ASN A 9 21.67 -18.28 -0.14
CA ASN A 9 21.11 -18.98 -1.30
C ASN A 9 19.70 -19.54 -1.00
N GLU A 10 19.46 -19.96 0.24
CA GLU A 10 18.13 -20.40 0.66
C GLU A 10 17.14 -19.23 0.68
N ILE A 11 17.52 -18.08 1.22
CA ILE A 11 16.72 -16.84 1.16
C ILE A 11 16.45 -16.45 -0.29
N ASP A 12 17.45 -16.46 -1.17
CA ASP A 12 17.29 -16.10 -2.59
C ASP A 12 16.28 -17.03 -3.30
N ASN A 13 16.20 -18.29 -2.90
CA ASN A 13 15.21 -19.22 -3.45
C ASN A 13 13.81 -18.96 -2.90
N ILE A 14 13.68 -18.70 -1.60
CA ILE A 14 12.42 -18.29 -0.97
C ILE A 14 11.91 -17.00 -1.62
N ASP A 15 12.78 -16.02 -1.85
CA ASP A 15 12.42 -14.74 -2.46
C ASP A 15 11.87 -14.91 -3.89
N LYS A 16 12.43 -15.85 -4.68
CA LYS A 16 11.88 -16.18 -6.00
C LYS A 16 10.45 -16.70 -5.92
N GLU A 17 10.17 -17.61 -4.98
CA GLU A 17 8.83 -18.14 -4.77
C GLU A 17 7.86 -17.05 -4.27
N LEU A 18 8.32 -16.18 -3.37
CA LEU A 18 7.55 -15.04 -2.88
C LEU A 18 7.14 -14.10 -4.01
N ILE A 19 8.04 -13.80 -4.96
CA ILE A 19 7.71 -12.96 -6.13
C ILE A 19 6.64 -13.62 -6.99
N GLN A 20 6.76 -14.91 -7.30
CA GLN A 20 5.76 -15.63 -8.10
C GLN A 20 4.38 -15.62 -7.43
N LEU A 21 4.32 -15.86 -6.12
CA LEU A 21 3.08 -15.81 -5.35
C LEU A 21 2.51 -14.40 -5.28
N PHE A 22 3.37 -13.40 -5.14
CA PHE A 22 2.98 -11.99 -5.12
C PHE A 22 2.37 -11.56 -6.44
N GLU A 23 2.98 -11.89 -7.58
CA GLU A 23 2.44 -11.61 -8.91
C GLU A 23 1.06 -12.25 -9.11
N LYS A 24 0.94 -13.55 -8.80
CA LYS A 24 -0.35 -14.26 -8.86
C LYS A 24 -1.43 -13.57 -8.02
N ARG A 25 -1.06 -13.10 -6.82
CA ARG A 25 -1.96 -12.34 -5.95
C ARG A 25 -2.35 -11.00 -6.56
N MET A 26 -1.42 -10.26 -7.16
CA MET A 26 -1.72 -8.96 -7.81
C MET A 26 -2.63 -9.12 -9.03
N ASN A 27 -2.41 -10.14 -9.85
CA ASN A 27 -3.31 -10.46 -10.97
C ASN A 27 -4.74 -10.75 -10.49
N THR A 28 -4.87 -11.52 -9.40
CA THR A 28 -6.18 -11.77 -8.78
C THR A 28 -6.83 -10.49 -8.26
N VAL A 29 -6.05 -9.57 -7.68
CA VAL A 29 -6.53 -8.26 -7.22
C VAL A 29 -7.03 -7.40 -8.39
N LEU A 30 -6.36 -7.43 -9.54
CA LEU A 30 -6.81 -6.73 -10.75
C LEU A 30 -8.16 -7.24 -11.23
N GLU A 31 -8.35 -8.55 -11.27
CA GLU A 31 -9.65 -9.15 -11.63
C GLU A 31 -10.76 -8.73 -10.65
N ILE A 32 -10.47 -8.70 -9.35
CA ILE A 32 -11.42 -8.20 -8.34
C ILE A 32 -11.76 -6.72 -8.59
N ALA A 33 -10.77 -5.88 -8.92
CA ALA A 33 -11.04 -4.47 -9.24
C ALA A 33 -11.90 -4.33 -10.50
N ARG A 34 -11.59 -5.04 -11.59
CA ARG A 34 -12.40 -5.05 -12.81
C ARG A 34 -13.85 -5.46 -12.52
N HIS A 35 -14.04 -6.47 -11.68
CA HIS A 35 -15.37 -6.90 -11.26
C HIS A 35 -16.10 -5.85 -10.40
N LYS A 36 -15.39 -5.20 -9.46
CA LYS A 36 -15.95 -4.12 -8.62
C LYS A 36 -16.33 -2.89 -9.44
N MET A 37 -15.54 -2.54 -10.46
CA MET A 37 -15.83 -1.44 -11.40
C MET A 37 -17.12 -1.70 -12.17
N LYS A 38 -17.31 -2.92 -12.71
CA LYS A 38 -18.54 -3.31 -13.42
C LYS A 38 -19.79 -3.25 -12.53
N ASN A 39 -19.64 -3.52 -11.23
CA ASN A 39 -20.75 -3.64 -10.29
C ASN A 39 -20.91 -2.44 -9.34
N ASN A 40 -20.22 -1.31 -9.58
CA ASN A 40 -20.26 -0.10 -8.74
C ASN A 40 -20.07 -0.34 -7.23
N THR A 41 -19.25 -1.32 -6.85
CA THR A 41 -19.07 -1.70 -5.44
C THR A 41 -17.88 -0.95 -4.81
N THR A 42 -17.98 -0.57 -3.54
CA THR A 42 -16.93 0.16 -2.82
C THR A 42 -15.60 -0.62 -2.76
N ILE A 43 -14.51 0.08 -3.05
CA ILE A 43 -13.15 -0.48 -3.13
C ILE A 43 -12.70 -1.01 -1.76
N LEU A 44 -13.02 -0.29 -0.68
CA LEU A 44 -12.61 -0.63 0.69
C LEU A 44 -13.64 -1.56 1.37
N GLN A 45 -13.17 -2.72 1.82
CA GLN A 45 -13.96 -3.68 2.61
C GLN A 45 -13.18 -4.04 3.87
N LYS A 46 -13.36 -3.26 4.94
CA LYS A 46 -12.62 -3.42 6.21
C LYS A 46 -12.78 -4.82 6.80
N ASP A 47 -14.01 -5.34 6.84
CA ASP A 47 -14.31 -6.68 7.36
C ASP A 47 -13.57 -7.79 6.61
N ARG A 48 -13.29 -7.58 5.32
CA ARG A 48 -12.54 -8.55 4.51
C ARG A 48 -11.06 -8.50 4.86
N GLU A 49 -10.50 -7.32 5.08
CA GLU A 49 -9.10 -7.12 5.45
C GLU A 49 -8.79 -7.72 6.83
N GLU A 50 -9.66 -7.46 7.82
CA GLU A 50 -9.54 -8.04 9.16
C GLU A 50 -9.54 -9.57 9.14
N LYS A 51 -10.43 -10.18 8.34
CA LYS A 51 -10.47 -11.64 8.15
C LYS A 51 -9.20 -12.19 7.49
N VAL A 52 -8.55 -11.44 6.61
CA VAL A 52 -7.29 -11.88 5.98
C VAL A 52 -6.16 -11.84 7.00
N LEU A 53 -6.09 -10.80 7.83
CA LEU A 53 -5.08 -10.69 8.89
C LEU A 53 -5.22 -11.78 9.95
N SER A 54 -6.45 -12.02 10.44
CA SER A 54 -6.70 -13.10 11.41
C SER A 54 -6.23 -14.43 10.84
N ARG A 55 -6.65 -14.77 9.62
CA ARG A 55 -6.27 -16.04 8.99
C ARG A 55 -4.77 -16.16 8.75
N ALA A 56 -4.09 -15.05 8.42
CA ALA A 56 -2.64 -15.06 8.26
C ALA A 56 -1.93 -15.43 9.56
N VAL A 57 -2.36 -14.82 10.68
CA VAL A 57 -1.83 -15.14 12.02
C VAL A 57 -2.20 -16.55 12.44
N ASP A 58 -3.44 -16.99 12.19
CA ASP A 58 -3.94 -18.31 12.56
C ASP A 58 -3.20 -19.43 11.81
N ASN A 59 -2.79 -19.19 10.57
CA ASN A 59 -2.04 -20.13 9.74
C ASN A 59 -0.55 -20.21 10.03
N LEU A 60 0.00 -19.35 10.91
CA LEU A 60 1.41 -19.46 11.31
C LEU A 60 1.63 -20.70 12.19
N ASP A 61 2.60 -21.53 11.84
CA ASP A 61 3.07 -22.60 12.72
C ASP A 61 3.80 -22.01 13.94
N ASN A 62 4.68 -21.02 13.71
CA ASN A 62 5.36 -20.30 14.78
C ASN A 62 4.68 -18.94 15.04
N LYS A 63 3.90 -18.86 16.12
CA LYS A 63 3.20 -17.64 16.53
C LYS A 63 4.13 -16.50 16.94
N ALA A 64 5.43 -16.74 17.16
CA ALA A 64 6.39 -15.67 17.43
C ALA A 64 6.45 -14.65 16.27
N TYR A 65 6.18 -15.08 15.04
CA TYR A 65 6.21 -14.22 13.85
C TYR A 65 4.89 -13.48 13.57
N SER A 66 3.96 -13.45 14.53
CA SER A 66 2.62 -12.88 14.31
C SER A 66 2.69 -11.39 14.00
N GLN A 67 3.58 -10.64 14.66
CA GLN A 67 3.69 -9.20 14.46
C GLN A 67 4.24 -8.87 13.07
N GLU A 68 5.29 -9.56 12.65
CA GLU A 68 5.94 -9.45 11.35
C GLU A 68 4.95 -9.82 10.24
N THR A 69 4.18 -10.89 10.46
CA THR A 69 3.15 -11.34 9.51
C THR A 69 2.06 -10.31 9.32
N VAL A 70 1.57 -9.70 10.40
CA VAL A 70 0.58 -8.61 10.32
C VAL A 70 1.14 -7.42 9.54
N GLN A 71 2.39 -7.03 9.78
CA GLN A 71 3.04 -5.93 9.04
C GLN A 71 3.19 -6.25 7.55
N PHE A 72 3.60 -7.47 7.22
CA PHE A 72 3.75 -7.94 5.85
C PHE A 72 2.42 -7.90 5.08
N PHE A 73 1.37 -8.50 5.66
CA PHE A 73 0.06 -8.54 5.01
C PHE A 73 -0.57 -7.14 4.86
N ASN A 74 -0.39 -6.25 5.85
CA ASN A 74 -0.83 -4.86 5.72
C ASN A 74 -0.13 -4.15 4.56
N SER A 75 1.19 -4.31 4.44
CA SER A 75 1.98 -3.73 3.34
C SER A 75 1.50 -4.25 1.98
N ILE A 76 1.26 -5.55 1.86
CA ILE A 76 0.72 -6.14 0.63
C ILE A 76 -0.67 -5.57 0.30
N MET A 77 -1.54 -5.42 1.30
CA MET A 77 -2.88 -4.84 1.10
C MET A 77 -2.80 -3.37 0.66
N GLU A 78 -1.87 -2.58 1.20
CA GLU A 78 -1.62 -1.21 0.75
C GLU A 78 -1.22 -1.15 -0.72
N ILE A 79 -0.27 -1.99 -1.13
CA ILE A 79 0.16 -2.10 -2.54
C ILE A 79 -1.03 -2.50 -3.42
N SER A 80 -1.85 -3.44 -2.94
CA SER A 80 -3.06 -3.90 -3.65
C SER A 80 -4.05 -2.76 -3.88
N ARG A 81 -4.34 -1.95 -2.85
CA ARG A 81 -5.23 -0.80 -2.97
C ARG A 81 -4.67 0.24 -3.94
N GLY A 82 -3.36 0.49 -3.89
CA GLY A 82 -2.68 1.37 -4.83
C GLY A 82 -2.83 0.90 -6.28
N LEU A 83 -2.69 -0.42 -6.52
CA LEU A 83 -2.87 -1.01 -7.85
C LEU A 83 -4.32 -0.87 -8.33
N GLN A 84 -5.31 -1.18 -7.48
CA GLN A 84 -6.73 -1.03 -7.81
C GLN A 84 -7.08 0.43 -8.12
N LYS A 85 -6.58 1.38 -7.31
CA LYS A 85 -6.79 2.81 -7.53
C LYS A 85 -6.20 3.25 -8.88
N ARG A 86 -4.96 2.86 -9.19
CA ARG A 86 -4.35 3.17 -10.49
C ARG A 86 -5.19 2.63 -11.63
N LEU A 87 -5.73 1.41 -11.52
CA LEU A 87 -6.58 0.86 -12.59
C LEU A 87 -7.85 1.71 -12.80
N ILE A 88 -8.50 2.12 -11.72
CA ILE A 88 -9.72 2.93 -11.77
C ILE A 88 -9.44 4.33 -12.32
N ASP A 89 -8.34 4.97 -11.88
CA ASP A 89 -7.96 6.30 -12.32
C ASP A 89 -7.57 6.32 -13.83
N ASN A 90 -6.99 5.23 -14.36
CA ASN A 90 -6.59 5.12 -15.78
C ASN A 90 -7.73 4.67 -16.72
N ASP A 91 -8.89 4.25 -16.20
CA ASP A 91 -10.07 4.01 -17.04
C ASP A 91 -10.62 5.31 -17.67
N GLY A 92 -10.14 6.47 -17.17
CA GLY A 92 -10.35 7.78 -17.79
C GLY A 92 -9.55 7.99 -19.07
N GLU A 93 -8.29 7.56 -19.14
CA GLU A 93 -7.46 7.59 -20.35
C GLU A 93 -6.32 6.55 -20.24
N GLN A 94 -6.28 5.62 -21.22
CA GLN A 94 -5.24 4.61 -21.49
C GLN A 94 -5.37 3.25 -20.76
N LYS A 95 -5.73 2.24 -21.57
CA LYS A 95 -5.60 0.81 -21.27
C LYS A 95 -4.19 0.52 -20.75
N ILE A 96 -4.04 0.22 -19.46
CA ILE A 96 -2.83 -0.46 -19.01
C ILE A 96 -2.96 -1.92 -19.46
N GLU A 97 -2.40 -2.24 -20.63
CA GLU A 97 -1.98 -3.60 -20.93
C GLU A 97 -0.89 -3.98 -19.92
N PHE A 98 -1.29 -4.56 -18.79
CA PHE A 98 -0.43 -5.49 -18.07
C PHE A 98 -0.37 -6.77 -18.92
N GLY A 99 0.33 -6.67 -20.04
CA GLY A 99 0.63 -7.81 -20.88
C GLY A 99 1.42 -8.83 -20.07
N LEU A 100 1.02 -10.09 -20.20
CA LEU A 100 1.72 -11.26 -19.71
C LEU A 100 2.88 -11.62 -20.65
N ASP A 101 3.64 -10.62 -21.09
CA ASP A 101 4.79 -10.78 -21.95
C ASP A 101 6.06 -10.61 -21.10
N SER A 102 6.69 -11.75 -20.80
CA SER A 102 7.97 -11.92 -20.07
C SER A 102 9.19 -11.25 -20.73
N SER A 103 9.01 -10.21 -21.54
CA SER A 103 10.06 -9.66 -22.38
C SER A 103 10.10 -8.12 -22.29
N ASN A 104 11.06 -7.63 -21.50
CA ASN A 104 11.60 -6.26 -21.54
C ASN A 104 10.64 -5.09 -21.24
N LYS A 105 10.58 -4.72 -19.95
CA LYS A 105 10.74 -3.32 -19.55
C LYS A 105 11.78 -3.26 -18.43
N ASN A 106 12.89 -2.57 -18.67
CA ASN A 106 13.87 -2.23 -17.64
C ASN A 106 13.12 -1.56 -16.47
N PHE A 107 12.97 -2.29 -15.37
CA PHE A 107 12.39 -1.77 -14.14
C PHE A 107 13.36 -0.73 -13.59
N ASP A 108 13.00 0.55 -13.68
CA ASP A 108 13.84 1.63 -13.16
C ASP A 108 13.77 1.65 -11.62
N LEU A 109 14.78 1.06 -10.99
CA LEU A 109 14.97 1.04 -9.54
C LEU A 109 15.05 2.44 -8.91
N SER A 110 15.26 3.51 -9.70
CA SER A 110 15.34 4.88 -9.19
C SER A 110 14.02 5.37 -8.56
N ASN A 111 12.88 4.78 -8.94
CA ASN A 111 11.56 5.15 -8.42
C ASN A 111 11.30 4.68 -6.98
N VAL A 112 12.04 3.67 -6.48
CA VAL A 112 11.90 3.19 -5.09
C VAL A 112 12.35 4.28 -4.11
N ASN A 113 13.37 5.05 -4.47
CA ASN A 113 13.90 6.16 -3.66
C ASN A 113 13.01 7.42 -3.68
N LYS A 114 12.08 7.54 -4.63
CA LYS A 114 11.18 8.69 -4.76
C LYS A 114 10.16 8.76 -3.62
N TYR A 115 9.64 7.62 -3.15
CA TYR A 115 8.66 7.60 -2.05
C TYR A 115 9.26 8.05 -0.70
N LYS A 116 10.52 7.72 -0.45
CA LYS A 116 11.24 8.16 0.76
C LYS A 116 11.56 9.66 0.67
N SER A 117 12.05 10.11 -0.48
CA SER A 117 12.31 11.52 -0.77
C SER A 117 11.05 12.41 -0.71
N LEU A 118 9.90 11.96 -1.19
CA LEU A 118 8.65 12.70 -1.12
C LEU A 118 8.17 12.88 0.33
N LYS A 119 8.30 11.85 1.17
CA LYS A 119 7.93 11.95 2.60
C LYS A 119 8.83 12.93 3.35
N ASP A 120 10.11 12.97 2.99
CA ASP A 120 11.09 13.90 3.55
C ASP A 120 10.89 15.35 3.03
N GLU A 121 10.49 15.51 1.77
CA GLU A 121 10.11 16.83 1.19
C GLU A 121 8.81 17.38 1.76
N LEU A 122 7.80 16.53 2.01
CA LEU A 122 6.56 16.94 2.67
C LEU A 122 6.79 17.43 4.10
N ASN A 123 7.79 16.88 4.80
CA ASN A 123 8.19 17.33 6.13
C ASN A 123 9.01 18.63 6.12
N LYS A 124 9.65 18.99 5.00
CA LYS A 124 10.43 20.24 4.84
C LYS A 124 9.57 21.44 4.45
N LYS A 125 8.52 21.23 3.67
CA LYS A 125 7.55 22.28 3.36
C LYS A 125 6.60 22.39 4.54
N ASN A 126 6.37 23.60 5.04
CA ASN A 126 5.45 23.89 6.13
C ASN A 126 4.00 23.78 5.61
N ILE A 127 3.60 22.57 5.20
CA ILE A 127 2.36 22.29 4.46
C ILE A 127 1.18 22.48 5.40
N LEU A 128 0.16 23.22 4.95
CA LEU A 128 -1.12 23.32 5.66
C LEU A 128 -1.96 22.09 5.31
N VAL A 129 -2.21 21.22 6.28
CA VAL A 129 -3.06 20.02 6.07
C VAL A 129 -4.42 20.26 6.72
N GLY A 130 -5.47 20.16 5.89
CA GLY A 130 -6.86 20.25 6.34
C GLY A 130 -7.38 18.88 6.79
N PHE A 131 -8.12 18.83 7.90
CA PHE A 131 -8.93 17.64 8.25
C PHE A 131 -10.43 17.97 8.36
N PRO A 132 -11.30 17.07 7.87
CA PRO A 132 -12.74 17.24 8.06
C PRO A 132 -13.12 16.78 9.48
N GLY A 133 -13.71 17.68 10.28
CA GLY A 133 -14.19 17.32 11.63
C GLY A 133 -14.22 18.49 12.60
N LYS A 134 -14.46 18.22 13.90
CA LYS A 134 -14.11 19.13 15.00
C LYS A 134 -12.70 18.81 15.49
N SER A 135 -12.04 19.77 16.13
CA SER A 135 -10.77 19.48 16.79
C SER A 135 -10.99 18.43 17.89
N GLY A 136 -10.13 17.41 17.96
CA GLY A 136 -10.26 16.21 18.78
C GLY A 136 -10.94 15.02 18.09
N SER A 137 -11.23 15.10 16.78
CA SER A 137 -11.85 14.00 16.04
C SER A 137 -10.86 12.89 15.66
N PHE A 138 -11.37 11.68 15.41
CA PHE A 138 -10.58 10.54 14.92
C PHE A 138 -9.77 10.87 13.66
N THR A 139 -10.29 11.76 12.81
CA THR A 139 -9.61 12.27 11.61
C THR A 139 -8.41 13.16 11.95
N GLU A 140 -8.47 13.96 13.02
CA GLU A 140 -7.32 14.70 13.53
C GLU A 140 -6.26 13.77 14.12
N GLU A 141 -6.66 12.74 14.85
CA GLU A 141 -5.73 11.77 15.44
C GLU A 141 -5.00 10.95 14.36
N ALA A 142 -5.71 10.51 13.33
CA ALA A 142 -5.12 9.82 12.18
C ALA A 142 -4.11 10.71 11.45
N LEU A 143 -4.44 12.00 11.27
CA LEU A 143 -3.53 12.99 10.68
C LEU A 143 -2.27 13.14 11.55
N ASN A 144 -2.40 13.21 12.87
CA ASN A 144 -1.26 13.32 13.79
C ASN A 144 -0.33 12.11 13.70
N LYS A 145 -0.88 10.89 13.61
CA LYS A 145 -0.10 9.66 13.44
C LYS A 145 0.61 9.61 12.09
N PHE A 146 -0.01 10.12 11.04
CA PHE A 146 0.53 10.05 9.68
C PHE A 146 1.58 11.14 9.38
N PHE A 147 1.39 12.35 9.90
CA PHE A 147 2.12 13.54 9.47
C PHE A 147 3.12 14.13 10.48
N ASN A 148 3.35 13.50 11.64
CA ASN A 148 4.16 14.06 12.74
C ASN A 148 3.63 15.42 13.27
N LYS A 149 4.01 15.78 14.50
CA LYS A 149 3.45 16.94 15.24
C LYS A 149 3.80 18.33 14.67
N LYS A 150 4.71 18.43 13.68
CA LYS A 150 5.29 19.69 13.19
C LYS A 150 4.50 20.38 12.05
N ILE A 151 3.34 19.87 11.67
CA ILE A 151 2.56 20.40 10.53
C ILE A 151 1.51 21.42 11.00
N SER A 152 1.34 22.50 10.23
CA SER A 152 0.24 23.46 10.36
C SER A 152 -1.09 22.81 10.00
N LYS A 153 -2.07 22.87 10.90
CA LYS A 153 -3.37 22.20 10.73
C LYS A 153 -4.48 23.23 10.69
N ASN A 154 -5.46 23.01 9.82
CA ASN A 154 -6.71 23.74 9.87
C ASN A 154 -7.90 22.79 9.76
N ASN A 155 -8.96 23.13 10.46
CA ASN A 155 -10.26 22.55 10.20
C ASN A 155 -10.72 23.02 8.81
N LEU A 156 -11.18 22.11 7.94
CA LEU A 156 -11.73 22.50 6.63
C LEU A 156 -12.87 23.53 6.75
N LYS A 157 -13.63 23.55 7.87
CA LYS A 157 -14.65 24.59 8.11
C LYS A 157 -14.08 26.00 8.25
N ASN A 158 -12.80 26.12 8.60
CA ASN A 158 -12.10 27.39 8.79
C ASN A 158 -11.18 27.74 7.61
N LEU A 159 -11.05 26.87 6.61
CA LEU A 159 -10.40 27.24 5.36
C LEU A 159 -11.36 28.14 4.58
N LYS A 160 -11.19 29.46 4.73
CA LYS A 160 -11.70 30.39 3.73
C LYS A 160 -11.00 30.03 2.41
N MET A 161 -11.75 29.47 1.47
CA MET A 161 -11.32 29.35 0.09
C MET A 161 -10.84 30.73 -0.35
N PHE A 162 -9.59 30.83 -0.80
CA PHE A 162 -9.06 32.06 -1.37
C PHE A 162 -9.99 32.48 -2.51
N SER A 163 -10.64 33.64 -2.34
CA SER A 163 -11.37 34.36 -3.38
C SER A 163 -10.40 35.06 -4.31
#